data_AF-A0A0G1NQS0-F1
#
_entry.id   AF-A0A0G1NQS0-F1
#
_cell.length_a   1.000
_cell.length_b   1.000
_cell.length_c   1.000
_cell.angle_alpha   90.00
_cell.angle_beta   90.00
_cell.angle_gamma   90.00
#
_symmetry.space_group_name_H-M   'P 1'
#
loop_
_entity.id
_entity.type
_entity.pdbx_description
1 polymer ?
#
loop_
_entity_poly.entity_id
_entity_poly.type
_entity_poly.pdbx_seq_one_letter_code
_entity_poly.pdbx_strand_id
1 'polypeptide(L)'
;MCPGYFIRLKMKIKSFITQEFFRNAIVHWVSIASFLINGVCWGALVFFIRPVDFPIILHYNVYFGVDIIGAWWQAYFLPLIALAVMAVNMVLAYYFYKHGERMISYILLLAAFLVQISGAIAIGGIIRINY
;
A
#
# COMPACT_ATOMS: atom_id res chain seq x y z
N MET A 1 37.74 22.77 4.31
CA MET A 1 36.51 21.97 4.05
C MET A 1 36.43 20.86 5.09
N CYS A 2 35.60 21.03 6.11
CA CYS A 2 35.56 20.12 7.28
C CYS A 2 34.60 18.93 7.03
N PRO A 3 35.01 17.67 7.24
CA PRO A 3 34.22 16.47 6.93
C PRO A 3 33.05 16.17 7.90
N GLY A 4 32.79 17.04 8.88
CA GLY A 4 31.89 16.76 10.01
C GLY A 4 30.39 16.97 9.77
N TYR A 5 29.99 17.68 8.70
CA TYR A 5 28.58 18.08 8.52
C TYR A 5 27.68 16.91 8.08
N PHE A 6 28.21 15.99 7.28
CA PHE A 6 27.44 14.89 6.71
C PHE A 6 27.10 13.80 7.75
N ILE A 7 27.97 13.61 8.74
CA ILE A 7 27.82 12.58 9.79
C ILE A 7 26.77 13.01 10.83
N ARG A 8 26.66 14.31 11.13
CA ARG A 8 25.65 14.86 12.07
C ARG A 8 24.22 14.76 11.53
N LEU A 9 24.04 14.83 10.21
CA LEU A 9 22.72 14.72 9.58
C LEU A 9 22.16 13.29 9.68
N LYS A 10 22.98 12.26 9.40
CA LYS A 10 22.57 10.85 9.49
C LYS A 10 22.21 10.41 10.91
N MET A 11 22.91 10.92 11.94
CA MET A 11 22.62 10.55 13.34
C MET A 11 21.34 11.20 13.89
N LYS A 12 21.01 12.42 13.48
CA LYS A 12 19.76 13.08 13.89
C LYS A 12 18.53 12.41 13.25
N ILE A 13 18.67 11.89 12.03
CA ILE A 13 17.62 11.13 11.33
C ILE A 13 17.32 9.80 12.05
N LYS A 14 18.35 9.08 12.54
CA LYS A 14 18.20 7.79 13.21
C LYS A 14 17.56 7.87 14.61
N SER A 15 17.73 9.00 15.30
CA SER A 15 17.23 9.21 16.68
C SER A 15 15.86 9.89 16.74
N PHE A 16 15.42 10.61 15.70
CA PHE A 16 14.14 11.34 15.68
C PHE A 16 12.97 10.60 15.01
N ILE A 17 13.22 9.48 14.33
CA ILE A 17 12.19 8.78 13.54
C ILE A 17 11.32 7.82 14.39
N THR A 18 11.74 7.38 15.59
CA THR A 18 11.38 6.00 15.96
C THR A 18 10.77 5.73 17.35
N GLN A 19 10.61 6.69 18.27
CA GLN A 19 10.26 6.34 19.67
C GLN A 19 8.84 6.63 20.15
N GLU A 20 8.09 7.56 19.54
CA GLU A 20 6.69 7.81 19.94
C GLU A 20 5.68 7.34 18.90
N PHE A 21 5.90 7.64 17.62
CA PHE A 21 4.95 7.27 16.56
C PHE A 21 4.80 5.74 16.42
N PHE A 22 5.92 5.02 16.34
CA PHE A 22 5.95 3.55 16.24
C PHE A 22 5.77 2.82 17.57
N ARG A 23 5.74 3.53 18.70
CA ARG A 23 5.44 2.93 20.01
C ARG A 23 3.95 2.77 20.23
N ASN A 24 3.13 3.50 19.48
CA ASN A 24 1.69 3.28 19.50
C ASN A 24 1.36 1.93 18.86
N ALA A 25 0.81 1.01 19.67
CA ALA A 25 0.41 -0.31 19.22
C ALA A 25 -0.53 -0.25 18.01
N ILE A 26 -1.47 0.71 17.99
CA ILE A 26 -2.40 0.89 16.87
C ILE A 26 -1.66 1.17 15.56
N VAL A 27 -0.74 2.14 15.55
CA VAL A 27 0.04 2.49 14.36
C VAL A 27 0.82 1.29 13.85
N HIS A 28 1.46 0.57 14.77
CA HIS A 28 2.27 -0.60 14.45
C HIS A 28 1.42 -1.73 13.86
N TRP A 29 0.34 -2.12 14.53
CA TRP A 29 -0.55 -3.20 14.09
C TRP A 29 -1.27 -2.89 12.79
N VAL A 30 -1.77 -1.66 12.61
CA VAL A 30 -2.45 -1.24 11.37
C VAL A 30 -1.46 -1.27 10.21
N SER A 31 -0.25 -0.76 10.41
CA SER A 31 0.78 -0.78 9.36
C SER A 31 1.16 -2.21 8.97
N ILE A 32 1.41 -3.09 9.95
CA ILE A 32 1.72 -4.51 9.71
C ILE A 32 0.57 -5.17 8.94
N ALA A 33 -0.67 -4.97 9.37
CA ALA A 33 -1.84 -5.54 8.70
C ALA A 33 -1.94 -5.05 7.24
N SER A 34 -1.74 -3.74 6.99
CA SER A 34 -1.71 -3.18 5.64
C SER A 34 -0.64 -3.82 4.75
N PHE A 35 0.58 -4.00 5.27
CA PHE A 35 1.67 -4.65 4.53
C PHE A 35 1.36 -6.13 4.27
N LEU A 36 0.79 -6.85 5.24
CA LEU A 36 0.39 -8.25 5.07
C LEU A 36 -0.69 -8.40 4.00
N ILE A 37 -1.72 -7.55 4.02
CA ILE A 37 -2.79 -7.56 3.00
C ILE A 37 -2.18 -7.34 1.62
N ASN A 38 -1.31 -6.33 1.47
CA ASN A 38 -0.66 -6.06 0.19
C ASN A 38 0.22 -7.24 -0.26
N GLY A 39 0.98 -7.86 0.66
CA GLY A 39 1.78 -9.05 0.38
C GLY A 39 0.95 -10.25 -0.08
N VAL A 40 -0.19 -10.49 0.57
CA VAL A 40 -1.17 -11.51 0.16
C VAL A 40 -1.72 -11.20 -1.23
N CYS A 41 -2.00 -9.93 -1.55
CA CYS A 41 -2.44 -9.51 -2.88
C CYS A 41 -1.41 -9.85 -3.97
N TRP A 42 -0.13 -9.54 -3.72
CA TRP A 42 0.96 -9.94 -4.62
C TRP A 42 1.04 -11.46 -4.76
N GLY A 43 1.02 -12.19 -3.66
CA GLY A 43 1.07 -13.66 -3.66
C GLY A 43 -0.10 -14.30 -4.39
N ALA A 44 -1.32 -13.78 -4.20
CA ALA A 44 -2.52 -14.23 -4.88
C ALA A 44 -2.42 -14.00 -6.40
N LEU A 45 -1.96 -12.82 -6.84
CA LEU A 45 -1.76 -12.56 -8.27
C LEU A 45 -0.71 -13.51 -8.88
N VAL A 46 0.42 -13.75 -8.21
CA VAL A 46 1.45 -14.68 -8.70
C VAL A 46 0.92 -16.12 -8.77
N PHE A 47 0.08 -16.53 -7.81
CA PHE A 47 -0.45 -17.89 -7.76
C PHE A 47 -1.55 -18.14 -8.81
N PHE A 48 -2.48 -17.19 -8.97
CA PHE A 48 -3.65 -17.35 -9.84
C PHE A 48 -3.43 -16.78 -11.25
N ILE A 49 -2.78 -15.62 -11.40
CA ILE A 49 -2.57 -14.97 -12.70
C ILE A 49 -1.19 -15.36 -13.24
N ARG A 50 -1.17 -16.48 -13.98
CA ARG A 50 0.02 -16.95 -14.69
C ARG A 50 0.25 -16.14 -15.98
N PRO A 51 1.50 -16.07 -16.48
CA PRO A 51 1.80 -15.46 -17.77
C PRO A 51 1.05 -16.22 -18.87
N VAL A 52 0.22 -15.48 -19.60
CA VAL A 52 -0.57 -15.99 -20.73
C VAL A 52 -0.43 -15.04 -21.91
N ASP A 53 -0.42 -15.59 -23.12
CA ASP A 53 -0.30 -14.79 -24.36
C ASP A 53 -1.65 -14.20 -24.81
N PHE A 54 -2.75 -14.63 -24.20
CA PHE A 54 -4.09 -14.08 -24.44
C PHE A 54 -4.47 -13.05 -23.36
N PRO A 55 -5.28 -12.04 -23.73
CA PRO A 55 -5.66 -11.00 -22.79
C PRO A 55 -6.66 -11.53 -21.76
N ILE A 56 -6.55 -11.05 -20.52
CA ILE A 56 -7.41 -11.39 -19.38
C ILE A 56 -8.40 -10.27 -19.09
N ILE A 57 -9.53 -10.61 -18.47
CA ILE A 57 -10.56 -9.63 -18.09
C ILE A 57 -10.08 -8.89 -16.84
N LEU A 58 -9.83 -7.59 -16.96
CA LEU A 58 -9.40 -6.74 -15.84
C LEU A 58 -10.58 -6.06 -15.15
N HIS A 59 -11.67 -5.80 -15.89
CA HIS A 59 -12.86 -5.16 -15.34
C HIS A 59 -14.13 -5.68 -15.99
N TYR A 60 -15.13 -5.94 -15.15
CA TYR A 60 -16.45 -6.39 -15.56
C TYR A 60 -17.51 -5.44 -15.01
N ASN A 61 -18.38 -4.96 -15.90
CA ASN A 61 -19.55 -4.16 -15.58
C ASN A 61 -20.80 -5.04 -15.61
N VAL A 62 -21.65 -4.94 -14.59
CA VAL A 62 -22.91 -5.72 -14.51
C VAL A 62 -23.86 -5.41 -15.67
N TYR A 63 -23.86 -4.18 -16.18
CA TYR A 63 -24.76 -3.73 -17.25
C TYR A 63 -24.20 -3.98 -18.66
N PHE A 64 -22.89 -3.80 -18.85
CA PHE A 64 -22.25 -3.84 -20.17
C PHE A 64 -21.37 -5.08 -20.41
N GLY A 65 -21.17 -5.93 -19.39
CA GLY A 65 -20.30 -7.09 -19.47
C GLY A 65 -18.82 -6.71 -19.31
N VAL A 66 -17.94 -7.38 -20.06
CA VAL A 66 -16.49 -7.13 -20.04
C VAL A 66 -16.20 -5.76 -20.65
N ASP A 67 -15.63 -4.86 -19.86
CA ASP A 67 -15.35 -3.47 -20.27
C ASP A 67 -13.85 -3.24 -20.50
N ILE A 68 -12.99 -3.89 -19.71
CA ILE A 68 -11.54 -3.77 -19.84
C ILE A 68 -10.92 -5.16 -19.94
N ILE A 69 -10.20 -5.37 -21.05
CA ILE A 69 -9.39 -6.56 -21.32
C ILE A 69 -7.95 -6.10 -21.48
N GLY A 70 -7.01 -6.83 -20.89
CA GLY A 70 -5.62 -6.40 -20.88
C GLY A 70 -4.65 -7.54 -20.63
N ALA A 71 -3.36 -7.20 -20.62
CA ALA A 71 -2.33 -8.18 -20.37
C ALA A 71 -2.26 -8.54 -18.88
N TRP A 72 -1.85 -9.78 -18.59
CA TRP A 72 -1.77 -10.33 -17.24
C TRP A 72 -0.96 -9.47 -16.26
N TRP A 73 0.09 -8.81 -16.74
CA TRP A 73 0.95 -7.94 -15.93
C TRP A 73 0.24 -6.65 -15.46
N GLN A 74 -0.82 -6.21 -16.15
CA GLN A 74 -1.55 -5.01 -15.77
C GLN A 74 -2.32 -5.18 -14.45
N ALA A 75 -2.67 -6.41 -14.07
CA ALA A 75 -3.29 -6.71 -12.78
C ALA A 75 -2.36 -6.36 -11.59
N TYR A 76 -1.03 -6.40 -11.79
CA TYR A 76 -0.04 -6.07 -10.77
C TYR A 76 0.05 -4.57 -10.48
N PHE A 77 -0.57 -3.71 -11.29
CA PHE A 77 -0.66 -2.29 -10.95
C PHE A 77 -1.56 -2.03 -9.75
N LEU A 78 -2.61 -2.83 -9.52
CA LEU A 78 -3.50 -2.65 -8.38
C LEU A 78 -2.75 -2.70 -7.03
N PRO A 79 -2.03 -3.79 -6.69
CA PRO A 79 -1.32 -3.85 -5.42
C PRO A 79 -0.17 -2.84 -5.36
N LEU A 80 0.45 -2.50 -6.49
CA LEU A 80 1.49 -1.47 -6.57
C LEU A 80 0.95 -0.08 -6.21
N ILE A 81 -0.19 0.31 -6.79
CA ILE A 81 -0.85 1.60 -6.50
C ILE A 81 -1.30 1.63 -5.03
N ALA A 82 -1.90 0.54 -4.52
CA ALA A 82 -2.28 0.46 -3.11
C ALA A 82 -1.08 0.63 -2.18
N LEU A 83 0.08 0.02 -2.52
CA LEU A 83 1.32 0.18 -1.78
C LEU A 83 1.88 1.61 -1.85
N ALA A 84 1.82 2.26 -3.01
CA ALA A 84 2.23 3.65 -3.17
C ALA A 84 1.35 4.61 -2.34
N VAL A 85 0.03 4.43 -2.37
CA VAL A 85 -0.91 5.22 -1.57
C VAL A 85 -0.66 5.03 -0.08
N MET A 86 -0.39 3.80 0.35
CA MET A 86 -0.01 3.52 1.74
C MET A 86 1.30 4.23 2.12
N ALA A 87 2.33 4.16 1.28
CA ALA A 87 3.61 4.84 1.55
C ALA A 87 3.43 6.36 1.69
N VAL A 88 2.66 6.99 0.80
CA VAL A 88 2.35 8.43 0.85
C VAL A 88 1.61 8.77 2.14
N ASN A 89 0.56 8.02 2.48
CA ASN A 89 -0.21 8.25 3.70
C ASN A 89 0.62 8.04 4.96
N MET A 90 1.55 7.08 4.97
CA MET A 90 2.44 6.84 6.11
C MET A 90 3.43 7.99 6.31
N VAL A 91 3.97 8.55 5.23
CA VAL A 91 4.84 9.74 5.27
C VAL A 91 4.05 10.96 5.78
N LEU A 92 2.83 11.18 5.27
CA LEU A 92 1.96 12.26 5.73
C LEU A 92 1.56 12.08 7.19
N ALA A 93 1.18 10.87 7.60
CA ALA A 93 0.83 10.56 8.98
C ALA A 93 1.99 10.84 9.93
N TYR A 94 3.21 10.45 9.56
CA TYR A 94 4.41 10.80 10.32
C TYR A 94 4.63 12.31 10.41
N TYR A 95 4.46 13.03 9.29
CA TYR A 95 4.59 14.48 9.26
C TYR A 95 3.60 15.16 10.20
N PHE A 96 2.30 14.85 10.12
CA PHE A 96 1.28 15.44 10.99
C PHE A 96 1.44 15.05 12.46
N TYR A 97 1.88 13.82 12.75
CA TYR A 97 2.10 13.37 14.12
C TYR A 97 3.19 14.22 14.81
N LYS A 98 4.23 14.59 14.05
CA LYS A 98 5.31 15.44 14.53
C LYS A 98 4.86 16.90 14.75
N HIS A 99 3.87 17.37 13.99
CA HIS A 99 3.33 18.73 14.12
C HIS A 99 2.24 18.87 15.20
N GLY A 100 2.00 17.81 15.99
CA GLY A 100 1.02 17.83 17.09
C GLY A 100 -0.37 17.32 16.71
N GLU A 101 -0.64 17.13 15.42
CA GLU A 101 -1.93 16.69 14.88
C GLU A 101 -2.08 15.17 14.87
N ARG A 102 -2.15 14.58 16.08
CA ARG A 102 -2.24 13.11 16.25
C ARG A 102 -3.49 12.50 15.61
N MET A 103 -4.62 13.21 15.67
CA MET A 103 -5.89 12.72 15.10
C MET A 103 -5.80 12.54 13.58
N ILE A 104 -5.24 13.52 12.86
CA ILE A 104 -5.03 13.46 11.40
C ILE A 104 -4.13 12.26 11.04
N SER A 105 -3.11 12.01 11.85
CA SER A 105 -2.18 10.89 11.64
C SER A 105 -2.89 9.54 11.68
N TYR A 106 -3.79 9.33 12.64
CA TYR A 106 -4.58 8.10 12.72
C TYR A 106 -5.59 7.96 11.59
N ILE A 107 -6.21 9.07 11.16
CA ILE A 107 -7.13 9.07 10.02
C ILE A 107 -6.40 8.69 8.73
N LEU A 108 -5.20 9.21 8.49
CA LEU A 108 -4.38 8.87 7.33
C LEU A 108 -3.94 7.39 7.33
N LEU A 109 -3.58 6.84 8.49
CA LEU A 109 -3.27 5.42 8.63
C LEU A 109 -4.51 4.53 8.38
N LEU A 110 -5.66 4.92 8.91
CA LEU A 110 -6.92 4.23 8.66
C LEU A 110 -7.29 4.28 7.17
N ALA A 111 -7.15 5.44 6.53
CA ALA A 111 -7.38 5.61 5.10
C ALA A 111 -6.47 4.69 4.27
N ALA A 112 -5.18 4.62 4.61
CA ALA A 112 -4.23 3.71 3.98
C ALA A 112 -4.66 2.24 4.14
N PHE A 113 -5.13 1.85 5.33
CA PHE A 113 -5.63 0.51 5.59
C PHE A 113 -6.88 0.17 4.78
N LEU A 114 -7.85 1.09 4.68
CA LEU A 114 -9.04 0.91 3.86
C LEU A 114 -8.70 0.77 2.37
N VAL A 115 -7.68 1.49 1.88
CA VAL A 115 -7.18 1.33 0.50
C VAL A 115 -6.59 -0.06 0.26
N GLN A 116 -5.92 -0.66 1.26
CA GLN A 116 -5.43 -2.03 1.13
C GLN A 116 -6.59 -3.04 1.07
N ILE A 117 -7.64 -2.84 1.87
CA ILE A 117 -8.84 -3.69 1.84
C ILE A 117 -9.54 -3.57 0.47
N SER A 118 -9.74 -2.35 -0.02
CA SER A 118 -10.40 -2.15 -1.33
C SER A 118 -9.57 -2.75 -2.47
N GLY A 119 -8.24 -2.61 -2.42
CA GLY A 119 -7.32 -3.26 -3.35
C GLY A 119 -7.43 -4.79 -3.33
N ALA A 120 -7.52 -5.39 -2.13
CA ALA A 120 -7.70 -6.82 -1.98
C ALA A 120 -9.04 -7.32 -2.55
N ILE A 121 -10.13 -6.58 -2.32
CA ILE A 121 -11.45 -6.88 -2.89
C ILE A 121 -11.39 -6.82 -4.42
N ALA A 122 -10.78 -5.77 -4.98
CA ALA A 122 -10.64 -5.60 -6.43
C ALA A 122 -9.85 -6.76 -7.06
N ILE A 123 -8.73 -7.16 -6.46
CA ILE A 123 -7.92 -8.30 -6.92
C ILE A 123 -8.70 -9.61 -6.82
N GLY A 124 -9.44 -9.81 -5.72
CA GLY A 124 -10.34 -10.96 -5.57
C GLY A 124 -11.40 -11.02 -6.67
N GLY A 125 -11.96 -9.88 -7.05
CA GLY A 125 -12.87 -9.76 -8.19
C GLY A 125 -12.23 -10.19 -9.51
N ILE A 126 -11.04 -9.67 -9.82
CA ILE A 126 -10.29 -10.03 -11.03
C ILE A 126 -10.03 -11.54 -11.08
N ILE A 127 -9.58 -12.14 -9.98
CA ILE A 127 -9.31 -13.58 -9.92
C ILE A 127 -10.60 -14.38 -10.20
N ARG A 128 -11.71 -14.03 -9.54
CA ARG A 128 -13.00 -14.75 -9.67
C ARG A 128 -13.66 -14.62 -11.04
N ILE A 129 -13.37 -13.55 -11.78
CA ILE A 129 -13.91 -13.37 -13.14
C ILE A 129 -13.14 -14.20 -14.15
N ASN A 130 -11.83 -14.41 -13.94
CA ASN A 130 -10.98 -15.15 -14.87
C ASN A 130 -10.87 -16.66 -14.56
N TYR A 131 -11.12 -17.07 -13.32
CA TYR A 131 -10.99 -18.47 -12.84
C TYR A 131 -12.13 -18.85 -11.88
#